data_AF-X0V213-F1
#
_entry.id   AF-X0V213-F1
#
_cell.length_a   1.000
_cell.length_b   1.000
_cell.length_c   1.000
_cell.angle_alpha   90.00
_cell.angle_beta   90.00
_cell.angle_gamma   90.00
#
_symmetry.space_group_name_H-M   'P 1'
#
loop_
_entity.id
_entity.type
_entity.pdbx_description
1 polymer ?
#
loop_
_entity_poly.entity_id
_entity_poly.type
_entity_poly.pdbx_seq_one_letter_code
_entity_poly.pdbx_strand_id
1 'polypeptide(L)'
;MPINLIYLKLSRKKDFLRITKTHRKANMAKNDYSQYQKAVISDYYNNLDMIMLGKLGELVTELYLADTPTKQNRLWQRAHKAMLKLKIPPAITDHIMEKKDVEILAKNLQDWLTKK
;
A
#
# COMPACT_ATOMS: atom_id res chain seq x y z
N MET A 1 -13.73 57.96 -23.26
CA MET A 1 -12.59 58.57 -23.98
C MET A 1 -11.28 58.09 -23.36
N PRO A 2 -10.29 57.68 -24.16
CA PRO A 2 -8.97 57.19 -23.76
C PRO A 2 -7.93 58.33 -23.66
N ILE A 3 -6.66 58.00 -23.41
CA ILE A 3 -5.39 58.79 -23.38
C ILE A 3 -4.78 58.71 -21.96
N ASN A 4 -3.54 58.30 -21.69
CA ASN A 4 -2.36 57.86 -22.47
C ASN A 4 -1.54 56.98 -21.49
N LEU A 5 -1.14 55.75 -21.80
CA LEU A 5 0.06 55.36 -22.57
C LEU A 5 1.35 56.08 -22.15
N ILE A 6 2.45 55.33 -22.21
CA ILE A 6 3.86 55.74 -22.06
C ILE A 6 4.41 55.58 -20.63
N TYR A 7 4.79 54.36 -20.26
CA TYR A 7 6.13 54.04 -19.72
C TYR A 7 6.32 52.52 -19.90
N LEU A 8 6.82 52.13 -21.07
CA LEU A 8 8.23 51.76 -21.24
C LEU A 8 8.43 50.26 -21.03
N LYS A 9 8.21 49.57 -22.15
CA LYS A 9 8.85 48.33 -22.53
C LYS A 9 10.34 48.34 -22.12
N LEU A 10 10.83 47.18 -21.68
CA LEU A 10 12.24 46.86 -21.41
C LEU A 10 12.83 47.35 -20.08
N SER A 11 12.53 46.62 -19.02
CA SER A 11 13.60 46.19 -18.11
C SER A 11 13.34 44.77 -17.63
N ARG A 12 14.09 43.83 -18.25
CA ARG A 12 14.67 42.64 -17.60
C ARG A 12 13.67 41.74 -16.88
N LYS A 13 13.09 40.72 -17.51
CA LYS A 13 13.65 39.34 -17.55
C LYS A 13 14.61 39.00 -16.39
N LYS A 14 14.23 39.23 -15.13
CA LYS A 14 15.02 38.81 -13.94
C LYS A 14 14.22 38.46 -12.68
N ASP A 15 12.92 38.15 -12.76
CA ASP A 15 12.19 37.64 -11.58
C ASP A 15 11.40 36.34 -11.86
N PHE A 16 11.70 35.67 -12.97
CA PHE A 16 11.52 34.23 -13.05
C PHE A 16 12.76 33.59 -12.40
N LEU A 17 12.51 32.80 -11.35
CA LEU A 17 13.46 31.98 -10.58
C LEU A 17 13.87 32.57 -9.21
N ARG A 18 13.01 32.40 -8.18
CA ARG A 18 13.37 32.00 -6.80
C ARG A 18 12.17 32.08 -5.84
N ILE A 19 11.26 31.10 -5.90
CA ILE A 19 10.47 30.72 -4.72
C ILE A 19 10.38 29.19 -4.62
N THR A 20 11.55 28.55 -4.60
CA THR A 20 11.73 27.18 -4.09
C THR A 20 12.83 27.20 -3.05
N LYS A 21 12.46 27.46 -1.80
CA LYS A 21 13.20 27.03 -0.61
C LYS A 21 12.20 26.51 0.42
N THR A 22 11.93 25.21 0.37
CA THR A 22 12.36 24.24 1.39
C THR A 22 12.02 24.64 2.82
N HIS A 23 10.87 24.14 3.30
CA HIS A 23 10.76 23.57 4.64
C HIS A 23 10.67 22.05 4.49
N ARG A 24 11.80 21.38 4.68
CA ARG A 24 11.91 19.93 4.82
C ARG A 24 11.71 19.60 6.31
N LYS A 25 11.03 18.49 6.57
CA LYS A 25 10.66 17.86 7.87
C LYS A 25 9.29 18.34 8.37
N ALA A 26 8.28 17.49 8.51
CA ALA A 26 8.34 16.15 9.09
C ALA A 26 7.65 15.06 8.26
N ASN A 27 8.40 13.98 8.03
CA ASN A 27 7.84 12.63 7.97
C ASN A 27 7.10 12.36 9.30
N MET A 28 5.78 12.52 9.33
CA MET A 28 4.97 12.07 10.47
C MET A 28 3.59 11.58 10.01
N ALA A 29 3.62 10.59 9.13
CA ALA A 29 2.57 9.57 9.06
C ALA A 29 3.17 8.24 9.55
N LYS A 30 3.92 8.28 10.65
CA LYS A 30 4.27 7.08 11.42
C LYS A 30 3.12 6.85 12.38
N ASN A 31 2.18 6.01 11.99
CA ASN A 31 1.44 5.08 12.86
C ASN A 31 1.45 5.43 14.36
N ASP A 32 0.73 6.48 14.73
CA ASP A 32 0.27 6.66 16.11
C ASP A 32 -1.01 5.85 16.30
N TYR A 33 -0.95 4.56 15.97
CA TYR A 33 -1.77 3.61 16.70
C TYR A 33 -1.33 3.74 18.15
N SER A 34 -2.25 4.17 19.02
CA SER A 34 -2.04 4.19 20.47
C SER A 34 -1.41 2.86 20.88
N GLN A 35 -0.49 2.84 21.86
CA GLN A 35 0.24 1.61 22.24
C GLN A 35 -0.70 0.43 22.51
N TYR A 36 -1.92 0.71 22.98
CA TYR A 36 -3.00 -0.24 23.12
C TYR A 36 -3.50 -0.84 21.78
N GLN A 37 -3.70 0.00 20.76
CA GLN A 37 -4.07 -0.44 19.41
C GLN A 37 -2.96 -1.26 18.74
N LYS A 38 -1.68 -0.92 18.99
CA LYS A 38 -0.53 -1.70 18.50
C LYS A 38 -0.48 -3.10 19.10
N ALA A 39 -0.76 -3.23 20.40
CA ALA A 39 -0.82 -4.53 21.08
C ALA A 39 -1.91 -5.42 20.49
N VAL A 40 -3.13 -4.90 20.33
CA VAL A 40 -4.26 -5.65 19.74
C VAL A 40 -3.96 -6.11 18.30
N ILE A 41 -3.29 -5.26 17.50
CA ILE A 41 -2.87 -5.63 16.13
C ILE A 41 -1.75 -6.68 16.15
N SER A 42 -0.81 -6.59 17.09
CA SER A 42 0.30 -7.55 17.20
C SER A 42 -0.20 -8.93 17.62
N ASP A 43 -1.01 -8.99 18.68
CA ASP A 43 -1.55 -10.24 19.21
C ASP A 43 -2.46 -10.95 18.19
N TYR A 44 -3.13 -10.18 17.33
CA TYR A 44 -3.94 -10.71 16.25
C TYR A 44 -3.12 -11.58 15.29
N TYR A 45 -1.93 -11.13 14.87
CA TYR A 45 -1.08 -11.88 13.93
C TYR A 45 -0.33 -13.05 14.60
N ASN A 46 -0.02 -12.92 15.89
CA ASN A 46 0.64 -13.97 16.67
C ASN A 46 -0.19 -15.27 16.73
N ASN A 47 -1.50 -15.19 16.53
CA ASN A 47 -2.44 -16.31 16.65
C ASN A 47 -2.97 -16.85 15.31
N LEU A 48 -2.32 -16.51 14.20
CA LEU A 48 -2.72 -17.05 12.89
C LEU A 48 -2.39 -18.55 12.79
N ASP A 49 -3.30 -19.31 12.19
CA ASP A 49 -3.11 -20.73 11.93
C ASP A 49 -1.97 -20.94 10.93
N MET A 50 -0.84 -21.45 11.43
CA MET A 50 0.38 -21.68 10.65
C MET A 50 0.17 -22.62 9.46
N ILE A 51 -0.71 -23.62 9.58
CA ILE A 51 -1.02 -24.56 8.50
C ILE A 51 -1.75 -23.81 7.38
N MET A 52 -2.67 -22.91 7.74
CA MET A 52 -3.39 -22.09 6.77
C MET A 52 -2.49 -21.02 6.13
N LEU A 53 -1.53 -20.46 6.86
CA LEU A 53 -0.49 -19.58 6.30
C LEU A 53 0.39 -20.33 5.28
N GLY A 54 0.79 -21.57 5.58
CA GLY A 54 1.51 -22.43 4.63
C GLY A 54 0.73 -22.65 3.32
N LYS A 55 -0.56 -23.01 3.43
CA LYS A 55 -1.46 -23.15 2.28
C LYS A 55 -1.63 -21.85 1.48
N LEU A 56 -1.62 -20.70 2.16
CA LEU A 56 -1.65 -19.41 1.48
C LEU A 56 -0.34 -19.15 0.72
N GLY A 57 0.81 -19.58 1.25
CA GLY A 57 2.10 -19.54 0.55
C GLY A 57 2.15 -20.41 -0.71
N GLU A 58 1.53 -21.59 -0.67
CA GLU A 58 1.35 -22.43 -1.86
C GLU A 58 0.55 -21.68 -2.93
N LEU A 59 -0.57 -21.03 -2.56
CA LEU A 59 -1.38 -20.24 -3.47
C LEU A 59 -0.61 -19.04 -4.08
N VAL A 60 0.26 -18.39 -3.29
CA VAL A 60 1.14 -17.32 -3.78
C VAL A 60 2.10 -17.86 -4.83
N THR A 61 2.72 -19.01 -4.59
CA THR A 61 3.63 -19.66 -5.55
C THR A 61 2.88 -20.05 -6.83
N GLU A 62 1.69 -20.64 -6.70
CA GLU A 62 0.84 -20.97 -7.85
C GLU A 62 0.42 -19.73 -8.66
N LEU A 63 0.20 -18.59 -7.99
CA LEU A 63 -0.11 -17.31 -8.64
C LEU A 63 1.07 -16.79 -9.47
N TYR A 64 2.30 -16.85 -8.96
CA TYR A 64 3.51 -16.50 -9.72
C TYR A 64 3.68 -17.36 -10.97
N LEU A 65 3.30 -18.63 -10.90
CA LEU A 65 3.41 -19.60 -11.99
C LEU A 65 2.17 -19.65 -12.90
N ALA A 66 1.15 -18.83 -12.64
CA ALA A 66 -0.09 -18.87 -13.41
C ALA A 66 0.04 -18.05 -14.70
N ASP A 67 -0.06 -18.74 -15.82
CA ASP A 67 0.10 -18.26 -17.19
C ASP A 67 -1.21 -17.86 -17.87
N THR A 68 -2.36 -18.17 -17.26
CA THR A 68 -3.68 -17.88 -17.83
C THR A 68 -4.55 -17.05 -16.89
N PRO A 69 -5.33 -16.07 -17.41
CA PRO A 69 -6.23 -15.25 -16.60
C PRO A 69 -7.27 -16.08 -15.82
N THR A 70 -7.78 -17.15 -16.42
CA THR A 70 -8.73 -18.07 -15.77
C THR A 70 -8.13 -18.77 -14.56
N LYS A 71 -6.90 -19.26 -14.67
CA LYS A 71 -6.18 -19.89 -13.56
C LYS A 71 -5.90 -18.87 -12.47
N GLN A 72 -5.40 -17.69 -12.82
CA GLN A 72 -5.15 -16.59 -11.87
C GLN A 72 -6.42 -16.21 -11.10
N ASN A 73 -7.56 -16.03 -11.79
CA ASN A 73 -8.83 -15.69 -11.14
C ASN A 73 -9.27 -16.76 -10.13
N ARG A 74 -9.15 -18.05 -10.47
CA ARG A 74 -9.45 -19.16 -9.55
C ARG A 74 -8.52 -19.17 -8.34
N LEU A 75 -7.24 -18.89 -8.53
CA LEU A 75 -6.27 -18.81 -7.45
C LEU A 75 -6.54 -17.62 -6.52
N TRP A 76 -6.86 -16.46 -7.07
CA TRP A 76 -7.26 -15.28 -6.28
C TRP A 76 -8.53 -15.53 -5.46
N GLN A 77 -9.51 -16.26 -6.00
CA GLN A 77 -10.69 -16.67 -5.22
C GLN A 77 -10.34 -17.60 -4.06
N ARG A 78 -9.37 -18.51 -4.25
CA ARG A 78 -8.88 -19.39 -3.17
C ARG A 78 -8.08 -18.60 -2.14
N ALA A 79 -7.21 -17.69 -2.56
CA ALA A 79 -6.43 -16.82 -1.69
C ALA A 79 -7.36 -15.96 -0.82
N HIS A 80 -8.41 -15.38 -1.42
CA HIS A 80 -9.44 -14.65 -0.68
C HIS A 80 -10.08 -15.50 0.42
N LYS A 81 -10.54 -16.71 0.09
CA LYS A 81 -11.14 -17.63 1.08
C LYS A 81 -10.16 -18.02 2.17
N ALA A 82 -8.88 -18.19 1.85
CA ALA A 82 -7.84 -18.49 2.83
C ALA A 82 -7.62 -17.30 3.78
N MET A 83 -7.52 -16.07 3.27
CA MET A 83 -7.43 -14.85 4.09
C MET A 83 -8.62 -14.69 5.04
N LEU A 84 -9.84 -14.97 4.57
CA LEU A 84 -11.04 -14.95 5.44
C LEU A 84 -11.00 -16.01 6.55
N LYS A 85 -10.49 -17.21 6.26
CA LYS A 85 -10.31 -18.27 7.27
C LYS A 85 -9.23 -17.95 8.30
N LEU A 86 -8.17 -17.30 7.84
CA LEU A 86 -7.14 -16.69 8.67
C LEU A 86 -7.64 -15.43 9.41
N LYS A 87 -8.91 -15.04 9.20
CA LYS A 87 -9.57 -13.87 9.79
C LYS A 87 -8.93 -12.53 9.45
N ILE A 88 -8.06 -12.49 8.43
CA ILE A 88 -7.27 -11.30 8.06
C ILE A 88 -8.20 -10.08 7.98
N PRO A 89 -7.84 -8.94 8.59
CA PRO A 89 -8.72 -7.79 8.67
C PRO A 89 -9.28 -7.41 7.29
N PRO A 90 -10.59 -7.08 7.18
CA PRO A 90 -11.23 -6.78 5.91
C PRO A 90 -10.51 -5.70 5.11
N ALA A 91 -10.04 -4.64 5.77
CA ALA A 91 -9.29 -3.56 5.11
C ALA A 91 -8.03 -4.05 4.37
N ILE A 92 -7.34 -5.07 4.89
CA ILE A 92 -6.15 -5.65 4.25
C ILE A 92 -6.57 -6.61 3.15
N THR A 93 -7.55 -7.47 3.42
CA THR A 93 -8.11 -8.41 2.45
C THR A 93 -8.64 -7.68 1.22
N ASP A 94 -9.42 -6.63 1.41
CA ASP A 94 -10.01 -5.81 0.34
C ASP A 94 -8.92 -5.11 -0.47
N HIS A 95 -7.92 -4.52 0.19
CA HIS A 95 -6.79 -3.89 -0.50
C HIS A 95 -6.03 -4.89 -1.39
N ILE A 96 -5.75 -6.10 -0.88
CA ILE A 96 -5.08 -7.15 -1.66
C ILE A 96 -5.96 -7.58 -2.83
N MET A 97 -7.27 -7.76 -2.61
CA MET A 97 -8.21 -8.22 -3.65
C MET A 97 -8.55 -7.15 -4.69
N GLU A 98 -8.43 -5.87 -4.35
CA GLU A 98 -8.54 -4.75 -5.29
C GLU A 98 -7.33 -4.71 -6.23
N LYS A 99 -6.12 -4.83 -5.67
CA LYS A 99 -4.89 -4.78 -6.46
C LYS A 99 -4.63 -6.07 -7.24
N LYS A 100 -5.00 -7.23 -6.68
CA LYS A 100 -4.66 -8.57 -7.20
C LYS A 100 -3.20 -8.68 -7.63
N ASP A 101 -2.33 -8.07 -6.83
CA ASP A 101 -0.90 -8.07 -7.04
C ASP A 101 -0.28 -9.14 -6.15
N VAL A 102 0.40 -10.10 -6.79
CA VAL A 102 1.03 -11.23 -6.11
C VAL A 102 2.17 -10.79 -5.20
N GLU A 103 2.87 -9.69 -5.51
CA GLU A 103 3.96 -9.16 -4.68
C GLU A 103 3.40 -8.56 -3.39
N ILE A 104 2.26 -7.87 -3.47
CA ILE A 104 1.58 -7.33 -2.29
C ILE A 104 1.16 -8.48 -1.36
N LEU A 105 0.54 -9.53 -1.89
CA LEU A 105 0.14 -10.69 -1.09
C LEU A 105 1.37 -11.40 -0.48
N ALA A 106 2.44 -11.60 -1.26
CA ALA A 106 3.66 -12.25 -0.79
C ALA A 106 4.33 -11.48 0.35
N LYS A 107 4.40 -10.14 0.24
CA LYS A 107 4.95 -9.27 1.29
C LYS A 107 4.14 -9.36 2.58
N ASN A 108 2.81 -9.28 2.48
CA ASN A 108 1.93 -9.44 3.64
C ASN A 108 2.10 -10.82 4.30
N LEU A 109 2.19 -11.88 3.50
CA LEU A 109 2.44 -13.23 4.00
C LEU A 109 3.76 -13.33 4.77
N GLN A 110 4.84 -12.74 4.24
CA GLN A 110 6.13 -12.69 4.92
C GLN A 110 6.04 -11.95 6.26
N ASP A 111 5.32 -10.83 6.30
CA ASP A 111 5.11 -10.07 7.54
C ASP A 111 4.32 -10.89 8.57
N TRP A 112 3.32 -11.67 8.15
CA TRP A 112 2.55 -12.54 9.04
C TRP A 112 3.36 -13.75 9.55
N LEU A 113 4.27 -14.28 8.73
CA LEU A 113 5.15 -15.39 9.13
C LEU A 113 6.27 -14.95 10.09
N THR A 114 6.72 -13.71 10.01
CA THR A 114 7.85 -13.19 10.80
C THR A 114 7.44 -12.60 12.14
N LYS A 115 6.17 -12.17 12.30
CA LYS A 115 5.64 -11.59 13.53
C LYS A 115 5.14 -12.66 14.51
N LYS A 116 6.00 -13.61 14.87
CA LYS A 116 5.73 -14.60 15.92
C LYS A 116 6.19 -14.12 17.28
#